data_AF-A0A7C4U9N6-F1
#
_entry.id   AF-A0A7C4U9N6-F1
#
_cell.length_a   1.000
_cell.length_b   1.000
_cell.length_c   1.000
_cell.angle_alpha   90.00
_cell.angle_beta   90.00
_cell.angle_gamma   90.00
#
_symmetry.space_group_name_H-M   'P 1'
#
loop_
_entity.id
_entity.type
_entity.pdbx_description
1 polymer ?
#
loop_
_entity_poly.entity_id
_entity_poly.type
_entity_poly.pdbx_seq_one_letter_code
_entity_poly.pdbx_strand_id
1 'polypeptide(L)'
;MRYMRSFQYIFDHKDWPMHVLMVTIGLIIPVIGPIVLLGYSFELIEWLLANPDRKDYPKFDFNRFTENLKRGVWPFLTQLLVSVVISLPVSLFAAFFMFVIVAAAHAADSPALVVLAQLFMFVFSLAFGVVISVVTTPAIIHTGLTQKLDFNAMFGFVKDFVKRMWKETFIAMAFLIVAAMVLTTLGFCAFCVGMYFAAAIVYLAKDHLFYQLYAMYLQRGGVAIHRQPKAEPDESLIGEAPPPPTSGPPDDRIRPA
;
A
#
# COMPACT_ATOMS: atom_id res chain seq x y z
N MET A 1 18.59 -1.41 7.23
CA MET A 1 17.14 -1.67 7.33
C MET A 1 16.89 -2.43 8.62
N ARG A 2 15.85 -2.08 9.37
CA ARG A 2 15.48 -2.77 10.62
C ARG A 2 14.28 -3.68 10.31
N TYR A 3 14.55 -4.89 9.80
CA TYR A 3 13.52 -5.82 9.32
C TYR A 3 12.59 -6.30 10.44
N MET A 4 13.13 -6.75 11.58
CA MET A 4 12.28 -7.19 12.69
C MET A 4 11.45 -6.04 13.28
N ARG A 5 11.98 -4.81 13.21
CA ARG A 5 11.25 -3.62 13.66
C ARG A 5 9.98 -3.39 12.84
N SER A 6 9.94 -3.76 11.56
CA SER A 6 8.72 -3.63 10.75
C SER A 6 7.59 -4.55 11.19
N PHE A 7 7.86 -5.60 11.97
CA PHE A 7 6.79 -6.39 12.60
C PHE A 7 6.54 -5.94 14.03
N GLN A 8 7.58 -5.65 14.80
CA GLN A 8 7.47 -5.25 16.20
C GLN A 8 6.69 -3.95 16.40
N TYR A 9 6.81 -2.98 15.48
CA TYR A 9 6.13 -1.69 15.64
C TYR A 9 4.60 -1.83 15.67
N ILE A 10 4.06 -2.87 15.02
CA ILE A 10 2.61 -3.14 15.00
C ILE A 10 2.11 -3.37 16.42
N PHE A 11 2.89 -4.10 17.23
CA PHE A 11 2.54 -4.49 18.59
C PHE A 11 2.91 -3.44 19.63
N ASP A 12 3.67 -2.40 19.26
CA ASP A 12 4.00 -1.29 20.16
C ASP A 12 2.80 -0.37 20.42
N HIS A 13 1.79 -0.39 19.54
CA HIS A 13 0.60 0.43 19.68
C HIS A 13 -0.37 -0.19 20.70
N LYS A 14 -0.89 0.62 21.62
CA LYS A 14 -1.81 0.15 22.68
C LYS A 14 -3.04 -0.59 22.12
N ASP A 15 -3.61 -0.06 21.05
CA ASP A 15 -4.81 -0.61 20.40
C ASP A 15 -4.48 -1.49 19.17
N TRP A 16 -3.31 -2.15 19.16
CA TRP A 16 -2.89 -2.96 18.00
C TRP A 16 -3.90 -4.04 17.56
N PRO A 17 -4.65 -4.75 18.44
CA PRO A 17 -5.56 -5.78 17.97
C PRO A 17 -6.70 -5.18 17.14
N MET A 18 -7.26 -4.05 17.62
CA MET A 18 -8.30 -3.32 16.91
C MET A 18 -7.77 -2.77 15.59
N HIS A 19 -6.54 -2.26 15.58
CA HIS A 19 -5.90 -1.77 14.36
C HIS A 19 -5.76 -2.88 13.32
N VAL A 20 -5.19 -4.02 13.69
CA VAL A 20 -5.05 -5.19 12.79
C VAL A 20 -6.41 -5.66 12.32
N LEU A 21 -7.43 -5.69 13.19
CA LEU A 21 -8.80 -6.05 12.82
C LEU A 21 -9.38 -5.09 11.77
N MET A 22 -9.23 -3.78 11.95
CA MET A 22 -9.73 -2.79 10.99
C MET A 22 -9.03 -2.89 9.63
N VAL A 23 -7.70 -3.12 9.62
CA VAL A 23 -6.95 -3.38 8.39
C VAL A 23 -7.42 -4.68 7.73
N THR A 24 -7.69 -5.72 8.52
CA THR A 24 -8.23 -7.00 8.04
C THR A 24 -9.59 -6.82 7.37
N ILE A 25 -10.50 -6.05 7.98
CA ILE A 25 -11.80 -5.70 7.38
C ILE A 25 -11.59 -4.94 6.07
N GLY A 26 -10.65 -3.98 6.05
CA GLY A 26 -10.25 -3.28 4.83
C GLY A 26 -9.76 -4.22 3.73
N LEU A 27 -9.00 -5.26 4.05
CA LEU A 27 -8.50 -6.23 3.06
C LEU A 27 -9.60 -7.15 2.49
N ILE A 28 -10.65 -7.41 3.26
CA ILE A 28 -11.78 -8.26 2.83
C ILE A 28 -12.63 -7.55 1.77
N ILE A 29 -12.72 -6.22 1.82
CA ILE A 29 -13.48 -5.43 0.84
C ILE A 29 -12.69 -5.43 -0.48
N PRO A 30 -13.20 -6.06 -1.56
CA PRO A 30 -12.47 -6.15 -2.81
C PRO A 30 -12.33 -4.76 -3.45
N VAL A 31 -11.19 -4.53 -4.11
CA VAL A 31 -10.85 -3.31 -4.85
C VAL A 31 -10.81 -2.05 -3.98
N ILE A 32 -11.94 -1.59 -3.46
CA ILE A 32 -12.07 -0.36 -2.68
C ILE A 32 -11.26 -0.44 -1.39
N GLY A 33 -11.34 -1.56 -0.67
CA GLY A 33 -10.60 -1.78 0.56
C GLY A 33 -9.09 -1.58 0.42
N PRO A 34 -8.41 -2.28 -0.52
CA PRO A 34 -7.01 -2.05 -0.85
C PRO A 34 -6.68 -0.61 -1.22
N ILE A 35 -7.56 0.11 -1.94
CA ILE A 35 -7.34 1.52 -2.29
C ILE A 35 -7.30 2.37 -1.01
N VAL A 36 -8.29 2.22 -0.13
CA VAL A 36 -8.36 2.98 1.13
C VAL A 36 -7.17 2.66 2.02
N LEU A 37 -6.80 1.38 2.16
CA LEU A 37 -5.62 0.97 2.92
C LEU A 37 -4.35 1.58 2.35
N LEU A 38 -4.21 1.66 1.03
CA LEU A 38 -3.04 2.25 0.39
C LEU A 38 -2.94 3.76 0.67
N GLY A 39 -4.06 4.46 0.72
CA GLY A 39 -4.09 5.85 1.18
C GLY A 39 -3.62 5.98 2.62
N TYR A 40 -4.16 5.14 3.50
CA TYR A 40 -3.73 5.09 4.91
C TYR A 40 -2.23 4.76 5.05
N SER A 41 -1.70 3.82 4.27
CA SER A 41 -0.27 3.48 4.27
C SER A 41 0.61 4.71 4.05
N PHE A 42 0.23 5.60 3.13
CA PHE A 42 1.00 6.80 2.85
C PHE A 42 0.85 7.88 3.91
N GLU A 43 -0.30 7.94 4.59
CA GLU A 43 -0.43 8.76 5.79
C GLU A 43 0.48 8.25 6.92
N LEU A 44 0.50 6.94 7.13
CA LEU A 44 1.39 6.31 8.11
C LEU A 44 2.86 6.58 7.78
N ILE A 45 3.26 6.42 6.51
CA ILE A 45 4.64 6.69 6.07
C ILE A 45 5.02 8.15 6.30
N GLU A 46 4.17 9.11 5.96
CA GLU A 46 4.42 10.53 6.23
C GLU A 46 4.58 10.81 7.72
N TRP A 47 3.70 10.24 8.54
CA TRP A 47 3.76 10.41 9.98
C TRP A 47 5.06 9.83 10.56
N LEU A 48 5.48 8.65 10.10
CA LEU A 48 6.74 8.01 10.51
C LEU A 48 7.98 8.78 10.03
N LEU A 49 7.93 9.43 8.87
CA LEU A 49 9.00 10.31 8.40
C LEU A 49 9.15 11.54 9.30
N ALA A 50 8.02 12.12 9.73
CA ALA A 50 8.02 13.28 10.63
C ALA A 50 8.35 12.90 12.09
N ASN A 51 7.97 11.69 12.53
CA ASN A 51 8.05 11.24 13.91
C ASN A 51 8.65 9.83 14.03
N PRO A 52 9.94 9.64 13.69
CA PRO A 52 10.56 8.31 13.56
C PRO A 52 10.58 7.48 14.87
N ASP A 53 10.62 8.15 16.03
CA ASP A 53 10.77 7.51 17.34
C ASP A 53 9.45 7.37 18.12
N ARG A 54 8.36 7.90 17.57
CA ARG A 54 7.05 7.92 18.24
C ARG A 54 6.28 6.62 18.00
N LYS A 55 5.56 6.17 19.03
CA LYS A 55 4.76 4.92 19.02
C LYS A 55 3.26 5.16 18.79
N ASP A 56 2.80 6.39 18.91
CA ASP A 56 1.43 6.86 18.74
C ASP A 56 1.10 7.18 17.27
N TYR A 57 1.37 6.23 16.38
CA TYR A 57 1.08 6.41 14.95
C TYR A 57 -0.43 6.40 14.67
N PRO A 58 -0.89 7.09 13.61
CA PRO A 58 -2.30 7.15 13.26
C PRO A 58 -2.85 5.74 13.06
N LYS A 59 -4.01 5.46 13.65
CA LYS A 59 -4.73 4.20 13.45
C LYS A 59 -5.60 4.26 12.20
N PHE A 60 -5.74 3.11 11.54
CA PHE A 60 -6.72 2.99 10.48
C PHE A 60 -8.14 3.15 11.06
N ASP A 61 -8.88 4.13 10.53
CA ASP A 61 -10.24 4.46 10.95
C ASP A 61 -11.14 4.65 9.72
N PHE A 62 -12.26 3.92 9.68
CA PHE A 62 -13.27 4.03 8.64
C PHE A 62 -13.99 5.39 8.65
N ASN A 63 -13.94 6.16 9.74
CA ASN A 63 -14.45 7.53 9.72
C ASN A 63 -13.70 8.43 8.72
N ARG A 64 -12.45 8.08 8.40
CA ARG A 64 -11.60 8.78 7.43
C ARG A 64 -11.54 8.07 6.08
N PHE A 65 -12.51 7.21 5.80
CA PHE A 65 -12.57 6.40 4.58
C PHE A 65 -12.44 7.24 3.31
N THR A 66 -13.19 8.34 3.18
CA THR A 66 -13.15 9.20 1.99
C THR A 66 -11.79 9.88 1.80
N GLU A 67 -11.15 10.31 2.89
CA GLU A 67 -9.83 10.93 2.84
C GLU A 67 -8.77 9.91 2.38
N ASN A 68 -8.79 8.72 2.99
CA ASN A 68 -7.93 7.60 2.63
C ASN A 68 -8.19 7.11 1.20
N LEU A 69 -9.44 7.06 0.76
CA LEU A 69 -9.81 6.69 -0.60
C LEU A 69 -9.19 7.66 -1.62
N LYS A 70 -9.43 8.97 -1.46
CA LYS A 70 -8.85 10.01 -2.33
C LYS A 70 -7.33 9.90 -2.39
N ARG A 71 -6.71 9.63 -1.24
CA ARG A 71 -5.27 9.51 -1.10
C ARG A 71 -4.70 8.25 -1.79
N GLY A 72 -5.44 7.15 -1.73
CA GLY A 72 -5.05 5.85 -2.25
C GLY A 72 -5.25 5.68 -3.75
N VAL A 73 -6.11 6.49 -4.38
CA VAL A 73 -6.38 6.41 -5.82
C VAL A 73 -5.11 6.55 -6.65
N TRP A 74 -4.22 7.50 -6.34
CA TRP A 74 -3.00 7.73 -7.12
C TRP A 74 -2.02 6.54 -7.10
N PRO A 75 -1.57 6.05 -5.93
CA PRO A 75 -0.70 4.89 -5.90
C PRO A 75 -1.40 3.61 -6.41
N PHE A 76 -2.72 3.49 -6.26
CA PHE A 76 -3.47 2.39 -6.87
C PHE A 76 -3.44 2.44 -8.40
N LEU A 77 -3.68 3.61 -9.01
CA LEU A 77 -3.59 3.79 -10.46
C LEU A 77 -2.18 3.48 -10.97
N THR A 78 -1.14 3.90 -10.24
CA THR A 78 0.25 3.53 -10.57
C THR A 78 0.46 2.02 -10.51
N GLN A 79 0.01 1.35 -9.45
CA GLN A 79 0.11 -0.09 -9.33
C GLN A 79 -0.66 -0.80 -10.45
N LEU A 80 -1.87 -0.34 -10.77
CA LEU A 80 -2.68 -0.86 -11.87
C LEU A 80 -1.96 -0.71 -13.21
N LEU A 81 -1.42 0.46 -13.51
CA LEU A 81 -0.67 0.71 -14.74
C LEU A 81 0.55 -0.20 -14.86
N VAL A 82 1.35 -0.32 -13.80
CA VAL A 82 2.51 -1.25 -13.80
C VAL A 82 2.04 -2.69 -13.99
N SER A 83 0.94 -3.09 -13.34
CA SER A 83 0.40 -4.44 -13.47
C SER A 83 -0.09 -4.75 -14.89
N VAL A 84 -0.74 -3.80 -15.57
CA VAL A 84 -1.27 -4.00 -16.92
C VAL A 84 -0.17 -3.92 -17.97
N VAL A 85 0.78 -2.99 -17.82
CA VAL A 85 1.81 -2.74 -18.83
C VAL A 85 2.97 -3.75 -18.73
N ILE A 86 3.33 -4.18 -17.52
CA ILE A 86 4.50 -5.03 -17.29
C ILE A 86 4.10 -6.42 -16.81
N SER A 87 3.34 -6.51 -15.71
CA SER A 87 3.06 -7.82 -15.10
C SER A 87 2.17 -8.69 -15.98
N LEU A 88 1.15 -8.13 -16.63
CA LEU A 88 0.19 -8.87 -17.44
C LEU A 88 0.86 -9.51 -18.68
N PRO A 89 1.59 -8.79 -19.55
CA PRO A 89 2.28 -9.42 -20.68
C PRO A 89 3.24 -10.53 -20.26
N VAL A 90 4.02 -10.32 -19.19
CA VAL A 90 4.94 -11.33 -18.67
C VAL A 90 4.18 -12.54 -18.13
N SER A 91 3.07 -12.33 -17.42
CA SER A 91 2.25 -13.43 -16.90
C SER A 91 1.58 -14.24 -18.01
N LEU A 92 1.12 -13.59 -19.09
CA LEU A 92 0.55 -14.26 -20.25
C LEU A 92 1.60 -15.08 -21.00
N PHE A 93 2.80 -14.50 -21.19
CA PHE A 93 3.93 -15.21 -21.78
C PHE A 93 4.35 -16.43 -20.94
N ALA A 94 4.46 -16.25 -19.62
CA ALA A 94 4.79 -17.31 -18.69
C ALA A 94 3.72 -18.42 -18.65
N ALA A 95 2.43 -18.05 -18.68
CA ALA A 95 1.32 -18.99 -18.71
C ALA A 95 1.29 -19.79 -20.03
N PHE A 96 1.52 -19.13 -21.17
CA PHE A 96 1.63 -19.79 -22.46
C PHE A 96 2.78 -20.79 -22.48
N PHE A 97 3.96 -20.40 -21.99
CA PHE A 97 5.12 -21.27 -21.92
C PHE A 97 4.89 -22.47 -21.00
N MET A 98 4.25 -22.26 -19.84
CA MET A 98 3.87 -23.33 -18.92
C MET A 98 2.87 -24.30 -19.57
N PHE A 99 1.86 -23.80 -20.29
CA PHE A 99 0.92 -24.63 -21.02
C PHE A 99 1.62 -25.54 -22.04
N VAL A 100 2.58 -25.00 -22.81
CA VAL A 100 3.37 -25.79 -23.78
C VAL A 100 4.18 -26.88 -23.09
N ILE A 101 4.87 -26.57 -21.98
CA ILE A 101 5.67 -27.57 -21.25
C ILE A 101 4.78 -28.66 -20.67
N VAL A 102 3.66 -28.29 -20.04
CA VAL A 102 2.74 -29.27 -19.44
C VAL A 102 2.12 -30.15 -20.52
N ALA A 103 1.72 -29.59 -21.66
CA ALA A 103 1.20 -30.37 -22.80
C ALA A 103 2.25 -31.36 -23.35
N ALA A 104 3.50 -30.91 -23.51
CA ALA A 104 4.60 -31.77 -23.95
C ALA A 104 4.90 -32.90 -22.94
N ALA A 105 4.87 -32.60 -21.64
CA ALA A 105 5.09 -33.58 -20.59
C ALA A 105 3.96 -34.64 -20.53
N HIS A 106 2.71 -34.24 -20.77
CA HIS A 106 1.59 -35.18 -20.90
C HIS A 106 1.72 -36.05 -22.14
N ALA A 107 2.14 -35.48 -23.28
CA ALA A 107 2.37 -36.24 -24.51
C ALA A 107 3.51 -37.27 -24.34
N ALA A 108 4.48 -37.00 -23.47
CA ALA A 108 5.59 -37.89 -23.13
C ALA A 108 5.29 -38.86 -21.97
N ASP A 109 4.06 -38.88 -21.44
CA ASP A 109 3.62 -39.67 -20.28
C ASP A 109 4.60 -39.62 -19.09
N SER A 110 5.13 -38.42 -18.79
CA SER A 110 6.14 -38.22 -17.76
C SER A 110 5.64 -37.27 -16.66
N PRO A 111 5.02 -37.80 -15.59
CA PRO A 111 4.61 -37.01 -14.43
C PRO A 111 5.75 -36.22 -13.78
N ALA A 112 6.97 -36.76 -13.82
CA ALA A 112 8.16 -36.09 -13.28
C ALA A 112 8.47 -34.76 -13.99
N LEU A 113 8.27 -34.68 -15.32
CA LEU A 113 8.46 -33.43 -16.07
C LEU A 113 7.44 -32.36 -15.67
N VAL A 114 6.19 -32.74 -15.38
CA VAL A 114 5.16 -31.82 -14.92
C VAL A 114 5.54 -31.21 -13.55
N VAL A 115 6.00 -32.04 -12.62
CA VAL A 115 6.43 -31.57 -11.28
C VAL A 115 7.62 -30.63 -11.40
N LEU A 116 8.62 -30.97 -12.21
CA LEU A 116 9.80 -30.14 -12.42
C LEU A 116 9.43 -28.79 -13.06
N ALA A 117 8.55 -28.80 -14.06
CA ALA A 117 8.05 -27.59 -14.71
C ALA A 117 7.30 -26.69 -13.71
N GLN A 118 6.45 -27.26 -12.86
CA GLN A 118 5.71 -26.52 -11.84
C GLN A 118 6.65 -25.90 -10.81
N LEU A 119 7.68 -26.63 -10.36
CA LEU A 119 8.67 -26.12 -9.41
C LEU A 119 9.48 -24.97 -10.03
N PHE A 120 9.92 -25.13 -11.29
CA PHE A 120 10.62 -24.08 -12.02
C PHE A 120 9.74 -22.82 -12.13
N MET A 121 8.48 -22.97 -12.53
CA MET A 121 7.54 -21.85 -12.64
C MET A 121 7.30 -21.16 -11.30
N PHE A 122 7.18 -21.91 -10.22
CA PHE A 122 7.05 -21.34 -8.88
C PHE A 122 8.26 -20.47 -8.51
N VAL A 123 9.48 -20.98 -8.69
CA VAL A 123 10.71 -20.23 -8.41
C VAL A 123 10.84 -19.01 -9.34
N PHE A 124 10.51 -19.17 -10.62
CA PHE A 124 10.49 -18.08 -11.59
C PHE A 124 9.51 -16.98 -11.17
N SER A 125 8.29 -17.31 -10.78
CA SER A 125 7.29 -16.34 -10.32
C SER A 125 7.75 -15.59 -9.06
N LEU A 126 8.39 -16.28 -8.10
CA LEU A 126 8.97 -15.63 -6.92
C LEU A 126 10.08 -14.65 -7.31
N ALA A 127 11.03 -15.10 -8.14
CA ALA A 127 12.14 -14.27 -8.59
C ALA A 127 11.65 -13.05 -9.39
N PHE A 128 10.71 -13.26 -10.32
CA PHE A 128 10.09 -12.20 -11.10
C PHE A 128 9.34 -11.21 -10.21
N GLY A 129 8.59 -11.70 -9.21
CA GLY A 129 7.89 -10.88 -8.22
C GLY A 129 8.82 -9.95 -7.45
N VAL A 130 9.99 -10.44 -7.02
CA VAL A 130 11.02 -9.60 -6.39
C VAL A 130 11.56 -8.57 -7.39
N VAL A 131 11.91 -8.98 -8.61
CA VAL A 131 12.47 -8.06 -9.61
C VAL A 131 11.49 -6.94 -9.97
N ILE A 132 10.22 -7.25 -10.23
CA ILE A 132 9.22 -6.23 -10.57
C ILE A 132 8.96 -5.30 -9.38
N SER A 133 9.04 -5.79 -8.14
CA SER A 133 8.87 -4.97 -6.94
C SER A 133 9.96 -3.90 -6.77
N VAL A 134 11.17 -4.11 -7.29
CA VAL A 134 12.26 -3.12 -7.26
C VAL A 134 11.91 -1.85 -8.06
N VAL A 135 11.16 -2.00 -9.14
CA VAL A 135 10.70 -0.86 -9.98
C VAL A 135 9.36 -0.33 -9.48
N THR A 136 8.47 -1.24 -9.06
CA THR A 136 7.09 -0.89 -8.65
C THR A 136 7.08 -0.11 -7.32
N THR A 137 7.91 -0.49 -6.36
CA THR A 137 7.98 0.16 -5.04
C THR A 137 8.26 1.66 -5.14
N PRO A 138 9.33 2.13 -5.81
CA PRO A 138 9.57 3.58 -5.92
C PRO A 138 8.50 4.31 -6.73
N ALA A 139 7.88 3.67 -7.71
CA ALA A 139 6.78 4.27 -8.46
C ALA A 139 5.57 4.54 -7.54
N ILE A 140 5.20 3.54 -6.73
CA ILE A 140 4.13 3.65 -5.73
C ILE A 140 4.48 4.69 -4.65
N ILE A 141 5.74 4.72 -4.16
CA ILE A 141 6.19 5.73 -3.20
C ILE A 141 6.07 7.14 -3.78
N HIS A 142 6.50 7.34 -5.02
CA HIS A 142 6.44 8.64 -5.68
C HIS A 142 5.00 9.15 -5.75
N THR A 143 4.08 8.37 -6.31
CA THR A 143 2.69 8.81 -6.51
C THR A 143 1.89 8.85 -5.22
N GLY A 144 2.20 8.00 -4.25
CA GLY A 144 1.62 8.03 -2.90
C GLY A 144 2.01 9.27 -2.09
N LEU A 145 3.22 9.80 -2.26
CA LEU A 145 3.67 11.02 -1.58
C LEU A 145 3.34 12.30 -2.37
N THR A 146 3.44 12.29 -3.70
CA THR A 146 3.11 13.45 -4.53
C THR A 146 1.61 13.67 -4.71
N GLN A 147 0.80 12.61 -4.57
CA GLN A 147 -0.64 12.64 -4.79
C GLN A 147 -1.02 13.09 -6.21
N LYS A 148 -0.16 12.79 -7.20
CA LYS A 148 -0.35 13.10 -8.63
C LYS A 148 0.30 12.02 -9.48
N LEU A 149 -0.23 11.81 -10.67
CA LEU A 149 0.35 10.91 -11.68
C LEU A 149 1.12 11.72 -12.72
N ASP A 150 2.39 12.01 -12.44
CA ASP A 150 3.32 12.60 -13.39
C ASP A 150 4.35 11.54 -13.81
N PHE A 151 4.20 11.03 -15.04
CA PHE A 151 5.07 9.97 -15.55
C PHE A 151 6.53 10.41 -15.68
N ASN A 152 6.79 11.63 -16.12
CA ASN A 152 8.15 12.10 -16.36
C ASN A 152 8.90 12.23 -15.03
N ALA A 153 8.27 12.86 -14.04
CA ALA A 153 8.82 12.96 -12.68
C ALA A 153 8.98 11.57 -12.05
N MET A 154 7.96 10.71 -12.18
CA MET A 154 7.98 9.34 -11.63
C MET A 154 9.11 8.51 -12.23
N PHE A 155 9.31 8.51 -13.55
CA PHE A 155 10.40 7.76 -14.18
C PHE A 155 11.78 8.28 -13.77
N GLY A 156 11.95 9.60 -13.68
CA GLY A 156 13.16 10.22 -13.15
C GLY A 156 13.45 9.77 -11.72
N PHE A 157 12.44 9.81 -10.86
CA PHE A 157 12.52 9.35 -9.48
C PHE A 157 12.84 7.85 -9.38
N VAL A 158 12.11 6.99 -10.10
CA VAL A 158 12.31 5.54 -10.10
C VAL A 158 13.74 5.20 -10.52
N LYS A 159 14.26 5.82 -11.57
CA LYS A 159 15.63 5.61 -12.04
C LYS A 159 16.67 5.99 -10.97
N ASP A 160 16.53 7.16 -10.36
CA ASP A 160 17.44 7.61 -9.31
C ASP A 160 17.33 6.73 -8.04
N PHE A 161 16.11 6.37 -7.64
CA PHE A 161 15.85 5.49 -6.51
C PHE A 161 16.48 4.12 -6.72
N VAL A 162 16.22 3.45 -7.84
CA VAL A 162 16.78 2.14 -8.15
C VAL A 162 18.31 2.20 -8.19
N LYS A 163 18.89 3.23 -8.84
CA LYS A 163 20.36 3.41 -8.89
C LYS A 163 20.98 3.44 -7.49
N ARG A 164 20.29 4.03 -6.51
CA ARG A 164 20.78 4.19 -5.13
C ARG A 164 20.40 3.05 -4.19
N MET A 165 19.28 2.38 -4.44
CA MET A 165 18.60 1.53 -3.44
C MET A 165 18.27 0.12 -3.94
N TRP A 166 18.73 -0.30 -5.13
CA TRP A 166 18.31 -1.58 -5.70
C TRP A 166 18.60 -2.78 -4.78
N LYS A 167 19.76 -2.82 -4.10
CA LYS A 167 20.13 -3.91 -3.19
C LYS A 167 19.19 -3.98 -1.99
N GLU A 168 18.98 -2.84 -1.34
CA GLU A 168 18.15 -2.75 -0.14
C GLU A 168 16.68 -3.01 -0.47
N THR A 169 16.20 -2.52 -1.61
CA THR A 169 14.85 -2.78 -2.10
C THR A 169 14.69 -4.26 -2.40
N PHE A 170 15.62 -4.88 -3.13
CA PHE A 170 15.59 -6.30 -3.44
C PHE A 170 15.56 -7.16 -2.18
N ILE A 171 16.46 -6.91 -1.22
CA ILE A 171 16.53 -7.68 0.03
C ILE A 171 15.27 -7.46 0.87
N ALA A 172 14.75 -6.23 0.94
CA ALA A 172 13.51 -5.94 1.68
C ALA A 172 12.30 -6.66 1.11
N MET A 173 12.17 -6.70 -0.23
CA MET A 173 11.04 -7.38 -0.89
C MET A 173 11.18 -8.90 -0.81
N ALA A 174 12.39 -9.44 -0.93
CA ALA A 174 12.65 -10.86 -0.71
C ALA A 174 12.32 -11.28 0.73
N PHE A 175 12.76 -10.49 1.72
CA PHE A 175 12.41 -10.69 3.12
C PHE A 175 10.90 -10.68 3.34
N LEU A 176 10.21 -9.69 2.77
CA LEU A 176 8.75 -9.56 2.92
C LEU A 176 8.00 -10.73 2.27
N ILE A 177 8.43 -11.21 1.10
CA ILE A 177 7.83 -12.37 0.43
C ILE A 177 8.01 -13.63 1.27
N VAL A 178 9.21 -13.89 1.79
CA VAL A 178 9.47 -15.07 2.64
C VAL A 178 8.66 -14.97 3.94
N ALA A 179 8.63 -13.80 4.58
CA ALA A 179 7.82 -13.58 5.78
C ALA A 179 6.32 -13.74 5.50
N ALA A 180 5.84 -13.25 4.37
CA ALA A 180 4.47 -13.42 3.93
C ALA A 180 4.13 -14.89 3.70
N MET A 181 5.00 -15.67 3.06
CA MET A 181 4.79 -17.12 2.86
C MET A 181 4.65 -17.86 4.19
N VAL A 182 5.56 -17.60 5.13
CA VAL A 182 5.52 -18.23 6.47
C VAL A 182 4.25 -17.83 7.22
N LEU A 183 3.98 -16.52 7.34
CA LEU A 183 2.85 -16.02 8.12
C LEU A 183 1.50 -16.43 7.52
N THR A 184 1.36 -16.40 6.20
CA THR A 184 0.11 -16.80 5.54
C THR A 184 -0.12 -18.30 5.61
N THR A 185 0.94 -19.12 5.57
CA THR A 185 0.83 -20.58 5.77
C THR A 185 0.42 -20.89 7.21
N LEU A 186 1.02 -20.24 8.21
CA LEU A 186 0.60 -20.35 9.60
C LEU A 186 -0.85 -19.87 9.80
N GLY A 187 -1.22 -18.76 9.16
CA GLY A 187 -2.59 -18.25 9.18
C GLY A 187 -3.59 -19.19 8.51
N PHE A 188 -3.18 -19.90 7.45
CA PHE A 188 -4.00 -20.92 6.80
C PHE A 188 -4.26 -22.11 7.74
N CYS A 189 -3.25 -22.55 8.50
CA CYS A 189 -3.41 -23.58 9.53
C CYS A 189 -4.38 -23.16 10.66
N ALA A 190 -4.55 -21.85 10.89
CA ALA A 190 -5.52 -21.31 11.85
C ALA A 190 -6.92 -21.13 11.22
N PHE A 191 -7.53 -22.25 10.80
CA PHE A 191 -8.91 -22.32 10.28
C PHE A 191 -9.21 -21.48 9.03
N CYS A 192 -8.21 -21.24 8.15
CA CYS A 192 -8.29 -20.37 6.97
C CYS A 192 -8.53 -18.88 7.27
N VAL A 193 -9.31 -18.52 8.30
CA VAL A 193 -9.58 -17.13 8.69
C VAL A 193 -8.30 -16.42 9.16
N GLY A 194 -7.39 -17.15 9.80
CA GLY A 194 -6.09 -16.63 10.22
C GLY A 194 -5.25 -16.04 9.09
N MET A 195 -5.48 -16.44 7.83
CA MET A 195 -4.75 -15.91 6.68
C MET A 195 -4.98 -14.41 6.47
N TYR A 196 -6.17 -13.90 6.79
CA TYR A 196 -6.50 -12.49 6.62
C TYR A 196 -5.81 -11.62 7.68
N PHE A 197 -5.75 -12.10 8.92
CA PHE A 197 -4.97 -11.45 9.99
C PHE A 197 -3.47 -11.46 9.67
N ALA A 198 -2.95 -12.59 9.16
CA ALA A 198 -1.58 -12.67 8.68
C ALA A 198 -1.30 -11.67 7.55
N ALA A 199 -2.22 -11.55 6.58
CA ALA A 199 -2.12 -10.59 5.49
C ALA A 199 -2.12 -9.13 6.00
N ALA A 200 -2.96 -8.80 6.99
CA ALA A 200 -2.97 -7.48 7.61
C ALA A 200 -1.64 -7.13 8.31
N ILE A 201 -1.05 -8.10 9.04
CA ILE A 201 0.26 -7.93 9.68
C ILE A 201 1.35 -7.72 8.63
N VAL A 202 1.38 -8.52 7.56
CA VAL A 202 2.32 -8.38 6.45
C VAL A 202 2.15 -7.03 5.74
N TYR A 203 0.91 -6.57 5.57
CA TYR A 203 0.59 -5.29 4.95
C TYR A 203 1.14 -4.12 5.77
N LEU A 204 0.90 -4.10 7.07
CA LEU A 204 1.46 -3.09 7.98
C LEU A 204 3.00 -3.16 7.98
N ALA A 205 3.58 -4.35 8.04
CA ALA A 205 5.03 -4.51 7.97
C ALA A 205 5.63 -3.98 6.67
N LYS A 206 4.95 -4.17 5.53
CA LYS A 206 5.32 -3.57 4.25
C LYS A 206 5.34 -2.05 4.32
N ASP A 207 4.33 -1.42 4.92
CA ASP A 207 4.25 0.04 5.02
C ASP A 207 5.42 0.62 5.83
N HIS A 208 5.77 -0.04 6.93
CA HIS A 208 6.95 0.34 7.71
C HIS A 208 8.27 0.10 6.95
N LEU A 209 8.36 -0.94 6.11
CA LEU A 209 9.52 -1.12 5.23
C LEU A 209 9.59 -0.04 4.14
N PHE A 210 8.46 0.38 3.58
CA PHE A 210 8.39 1.47 2.60
C PHE A 210 8.90 2.79 3.22
N TYR A 211 8.48 3.09 4.45
CA TYR A 211 9.04 4.18 5.24
C TYR A 211 10.57 4.08 5.36
N GLN A 212 11.09 2.93 5.80
CA GLN A 212 12.54 2.76 5.97
C GLN A 212 13.32 2.90 4.66
N LEU A 213 12.79 2.35 3.57
CA LEU A 213 13.38 2.47 2.23
C LEU A 213 13.45 3.93 1.80
N TYR A 214 12.37 4.68 1.98
CA TYR A 214 12.33 6.08 1.60
C TYR A 214 13.23 6.95 2.50
N ALA A 215 13.23 6.72 3.82
CA ALA A 215 14.14 7.41 4.73
C ALA A 215 15.61 7.16 4.38
N MET A 216 15.97 5.93 4.04
CA MET A 216 17.33 5.58 3.61
C MET A 216 17.69 6.19 2.25
N TYR A 217 16.74 6.26 1.32
CA TYR A 217 16.93 6.96 0.05
C TYR A 217 17.30 8.43 0.26
N LEU A 218 16.61 9.14 1.16
CA LEU A 218 16.93 10.53 1.52
C LEU A 218 18.32 10.64 2.16
N GLN A 219 18.68 9.72 3.07
CA GLN A 219 20.02 9.67 3.68
C GLN A 219 21.15 9.47 2.65
N ARG A 220 20.85 8.85 1.51
CA ARG A 220 21.80 8.67 0.39
C ARG A 220 21.82 9.83 -0.61
N GLY A 221 21.28 10.99 -0.23
CA GLY A 221 21.20 12.18 -1.08
C GLY A 221 20.16 12.06 -2.19
N GLY A 222 19.12 11.27 -1.97
CA GLY A 222 17.93 11.24 -2.82
C GLY A 222 17.13 12.54 -2.72
N VAL A 223 16.31 12.83 -3.74
CA VAL A 223 15.50 14.06 -3.79
C VAL A 223 14.24 13.90 -2.94
N ALA A 224 14.04 14.81 -1.98
CA ALA A 224 12.84 14.83 -1.16
C ALA A 224 11.61 15.16 -2.00
N ILE A 225 10.54 14.37 -1.83
CA ILE A 225 9.24 14.61 -2.43
C ILE A 225 8.54 15.62 -1.53
N HIS A 226 8.42 16.85 -2.02
CA HIS A 226 7.71 17.90 -1.31
C HIS A 226 6.21 17.73 -1.54
N ARG A 227 5.44 17.60 -0.46
CA ARG A 227 3.98 17.59 -0.55
C ARG A 227 3.53 18.96 -1.05
N GLN A 228 2.56 18.99 -1.96
CA GLN A 228 1.84 20.24 -2.18
C GLN A 228 1.06 20.57 -0.90
N PRO A 229 1.13 21.82 -0.39
CA PRO A 229 0.32 22.23 0.75
C PRO A 229 -1.13 21.81 0.51
N LYS A 230 -1.77 21.22 1.53
CA LYS A 230 -3.21 20.98 1.49
C LYS A 230 -3.84 22.33 1.18
N ALA A 231 -4.50 22.47 0.03
CA ALA A 231 -5.21 23.69 -0.30
C ALA A 231 -6.13 23.98 0.88
N GLU A 232 -5.94 25.13 1.53
CA GLU A 232 -6.86 25.55 2.57
C GLU A 232 -8.26 25.60 1.95
N PRO A 233 -9.29 25.11 2.66
CA PRO A 233 -10.65 25.20 2.16
C PRO A 233 -10.91 26.67 1.81
N ASP A 234 -11.31 26.90 0.57
CA ASP A 234 -11.61 28.23 0.06
C ASP A 234 -12.65 28.88 0.98
N GLU A 235 -12.22 29.80 1.83
CA GLU A 235 -13.10 30.53 2.75
C GLU A 235 -14.22 31.26 1.99
N SER A 236 -14.05 31.52 0.68
CA SER A 236 -15.11 32.10 -0.16
C SER A 236 -16.25 31.12 -0.49
N LEU A 237 -16.06 29.81 -0.30
CA LEU A 237 -17.10 28.79 -0.41
C LEU A 237 -17.80 28.52 0.93
N ILE A 238 -17.26 29.02 2.04
CA ILE A 238 -18.01 29.15 3.29
C ILE A 238 -18.89 30.39 3.10
N GLY A 239 -20.03 30.20 2.42
CA GLY A 239 -20.99 31.29 2.21
C GLY A 239 -21.21 32.04 3.51
N GLU A 240 -21.21 33.39 3.42
CA GLU A 240 -21.47 34.28 4.55
C GLU A 240 -22.56 33.67 5.43
N ALA A 241 -22.25 33.50 6.72
CA ALA A 241 -23.24 33.07 7.68
C ALA A 241 -24.50 33.94 7.48
N PRO A 242 -25.69 33.34 7.33
CA PRO A 242 -26.90 34.12 7.10
C PRO A 242 -26.98 35.20 8.18
N PRO A 243 -27.29 36.45 7.80
CA PRO A 243 -27.31 37.56 8.73
C PRO A 243 -28.18 37.16 9.93
N PRO A 244 -27.77 37.51 11.16
CA PRO A 244 -28.55 37.21 12.35
C PRO A 244 -29.99 37.68 12.09
N PRO A 245 -31.01 36.88 12.46
CA PRO A 245 -32.40 37.21 12.19
C PRO A 245 -32.64 38.63 12.69
N THR A 246 -32.96 39.53 11.78
CA THR A 246 -33.37 40.88 12.14
C THR A 246 -34.53 40.71 13.11
N SER A 247 -34.37 41.25 14.32
CA SER A 247 -35.42 41.26 15.32
C SER A 247 -36.65 41.90 14.69
N GLY A 248 -37.59 41.07 14.26
CA GLY A 248 -38.87 41.53 13.74
C GLY A 248 -39.55 42.39 14.81
N PRO A 249 -40.41 43.34 14.41
CA PRO A 249 -41.14 44.15 15.36
C PRO A 249 -41.87 43.24 16.37
N PRO A 250 -41.87 43.61 17.67
CA PRO A 250 -42.44 42.79 18.72
C PRO A 250 -43.87 42.38 18.38
N ASP A 251 -44.13 41.07 18.45
CA ASP A 251 -45.45 40.51 18.18
C ASP A 251 -46.42 40.92 19.31
N ASP A 252 -47.18 41.99 19.06
CA ASP A 252 -48.20 42.53 19.99
C ASP A 252 -49.33 41.53 20.33
N ARG A 253 -49.36 40.34 19.71
CA ARG A 253 -50.34 39.28 20.01
C ARG A 253 -50.04 38.53 21.30
N ILE A 254 -48.84 38.68 21.88
CA ILE A 254 -48.47 38.09 23.17
C ILE A 254 -48.63 39.13 24.28
N ARG A 255 -49.85 39.61 24.50
CA ARG A 255 -50.21 40.32 25.73
C ARG A 255 -51.17 39.43 26.54
N PRO A 256 -50.77 38.93 27.72
CA PRO A 256 -51.71 38.29 28.62
C PRO A 256 -52.73 39.32 29.12
N ALA A 257 -54.00 38.92 29.11
CA ALA A 257 -55.12 39.66 29.70
C ALA A 257 -55.03 39.69 31.23
#